data_AF-A0A975C985-F1
#
_entry.id   AF-A0A975C985-F1
#
_cell.length_a   1.000
_cell.length_b   1.000
_cell.length_c   1.000
_cell.angle_alpha   90.00
_cell.angle_beta   90.00
_cell.angle_gamma   90.00
#
_symmetry.space_group_name_H-M   'P 1'
#
loop_
_entity.id
_entity.type
_entity.pdbx_description
1 polymer ?
#
loop_
_entity_poly.entity_id
_entity_poly.type
_entity_poly.pdbx_seq_one_letter_code
_entity_poly.pdbx_strand_id
1 'polypeptide(L)' 'MEVLAIMGVYLNPILAIVFCINLVSVMKKIKREEETERNTFWMSVSFAYIVFSLTWIMMLS' A
#
# COMPACT_ATOMS: atom_id res chain seq x y z
N MET A 1 19.77 9.63 0.06
CA MET A 1 18.50 10.28 -0.32
C MET A 1 17.97 9.76 -1.65
N GLU A 2 18.82 9.61 -2.68
CA GLU A 2 18.44 9.05 -3.99
C GLU A 2 17.90 7.60 -3.93
N VAL A 3 18.48 6.76 -3.07
CA VAL A 3 18.05 5.35 -2.91
C VAL A 3 16.59 5.22 -2.48
N LEU A 4 16.09 6.11 -1.59
CA LEU A 4 14.69 6.09 -1.15
C LEU A 4 13.74 6.52 -2.28
N ALA A 5 14.13 7.50 -3.11
CA ALA A 5 13.36 7.92 -4.26
C ALA A 5 13.28 6.81 -5.33
N ILE A 6 14.40 6.16 -5.62
CA ILE A 6 14.49 5.03 -6.56
C ILE A 6 13.63 3.86 -6.05
N MET A 7 13.76 3.49 -4.76
CA MET A 7 12.91 2.47 -4.17
C MET A 7 11.43 2.84 -4.23
N GLY A 8 11.06 4.10 -3.96
CA GLY A 8 9.69 4.58 -4.11
C GLY A 8 9.15 4.40 -5.53
N VAL A 9 9.91 4.79 -6.56
CA VAL A 9 9.50 4.69 -7.97
C VAL A 9 9.23 3.26 -8.40
N TYR A 10 10.05 2.29 -7.97
CA TYR A 10 9.88 0.89 -8.37
C TYR A 10 8.97 0.08 -7.44
N LEU A 11 8.94 0.41 -6.15
CA LEU A 11 8.17 -0.34 -5.15
C LEU A 11 6.73 0.16 -5.04
N ASN A 12 6.46 1.47 -5.22
CA ASN A 12 5.10 2.01 -5.13
C ASN A 12 4.12 1.38 -6.13
N PRO A 13 4.47 1.12 -7.41
CA PRO A 13 3.57 0.44 -8.34
C PRO A 13 3.18 -0.96 -7.85
N ILE A 14 4.15 -1.71 -7.31
CA ILE A 14 3.92 -3.06 -6.77
C ILE A 14 3.02 -2.97 -5.54
N LEU A 15 3.33 -2.06 -4.61
CA LEU A 15 2.54 -1.85 -3.40
C LEU A 15 1.13 -1.33 -3.70
N ALA A 16 0.95 -0.54 -4.75
CA ALA A 16 -0.36 -0.08 -5.20
C ALA A 16 -1.22 -1.25 -5.71
N ILE A 17 -0.63 -2.18 -6.46
CA ILE A 17 -1.31 -3.43 -6.86
C ILE A 17 -1.71 -4.23 -5.62
N VAL A 18 -0.78 -4.41 -4.68
CA VAL A 18 -1.03 -5.12 -3.40
C VAL A 18 -2.16 -4.43 -2.63
N PHE A 19 -2.16 -3.10 -2.54
CA PHE A 19 -3.21 -2.31 -1.88
C PHE A 19 -4.58 -2.57 -2.53
N CYS A 20 -4.68 -2.43 -3.86
CA CYS A 20 -5.94 -2.62 -4.58
C CYS A 20 -6.50 -4.04 -4.45
N ILE A 21 -5.64 -5.06 -4.58
CA ILE A 21 -6.06 -6.47 -4.45
C ILE A 21 -6.55 -6.75 -3.03
N ASN A 22 -5.83 -6.26 -2.00
CA ASN A 22 -6.24 -6.47 -0.61
C ASN A 22 -7.52 -5.71 -0.28
N LEU A 23 -7.71 -4.48 -0.78
CA LEU A 23 -8.96 -3.73 -0.62
C LEU A 23 -10.15 -4.50 -1.20
N VAL A 24 -10.04 -4.98 -2.45
CA VAL A 24 -11.10 -5.77 -3.08
C VAL A 24 -11.35 -7.07 -2.30
N SER A 25 -10.30 -7.71 -1.78
CA SER A 25 -10.43 -8.91 -0.96
C SER A 25 -11.14 -8.61 0.38
N VAL A 26 -10.82 -7.52 1.06
CA VAL A 26 -11.49 -7.10 2.30
C VAL A 26 -12.96 -6.84 2.03
N MET A 27 -13.30 -6.10 0.96
CA MET A 27 -14.70 -5.84 0.60
C MET A 27 -15.50 -7.12 0.35
N LYS A 28 -14.90 -8.11 -0.32
CA LYS A 28 -15.53 -9.43 -0.56
C LYS A 28 -15.71 -10.22 0.74
N LYS A 29 -14.70 -10.19 1.62
CA LYS A 29 -14.70 -10.92 2.89
C LYS A 29 -15.68 -10.33 3.91
N ILE A 30 -15.81 -9.01 3.98
CA ILE A 30 -16.83 -8.34 4.81
C ILE A 30 -18.23 -8.83 4.43
N LYS A 31 -18.53 -8.95 3.14
CA LYS A 31 -19.83 -9.45 2.66
C LYS A 31 -20.08 -10.92 3.04
N ARG A 32 -19.02 -11.70 3.23
CA ARG A 32 -19.07 -13.15 3.55
C ARG A 32 -18.82 -13.44 5.04
N GLU A 33 -18.67 -12.41 5.87
CA GLU A 33 -18.31 -12.52 7.30
C GLU A 33 -17.01 -13.32 7.53
N GLU A 34 -16.07 -13.24 6.58
CA GLU A 34 -14.76 -13.91 6.65
C GLU A 34 -13.70 -13.02 7.33
N GLU A 35 -12.67 -13.65 7.90
CA GLU A 35 -11.56 -12.93 8.55
C GLU A 35 -10.81 -12.02 7.57
N THR A 36 -10.72 -10.74 7.92
CA THR A 36 -10.08 -9.69 7.12
C THR A 36 -8.67 -9.33 7.58
N GLU A 37 -8.24 -9.78 8.76
CA GLU A 37 -7.01 -9.33 9.45
C GLU A 37 -5.79 -9.30 8.54
N ARG A 38 -5.48 -10.41 7.85
CA ARG A 38 -4.32 -10.51 6.97
C ARG A 38 -4.39 -9.52 5.81
N ASN A 39 -5.55 -9.35 5.19
CA ASN A 39 -5.70 -8.45 4.07
C ASN A 39 -5.64 -6.98 4.52
N THR A 40 -6.25 -6.67 5.67
CA THR A 40 -6.17 -5.35 6.30
C THR A 40 -4.73 -5.00 6.66
N PHE A 41 -3.95 -5.95 7.23
CA PHE A 41 -2.54 -5.74 7.54
C PHE A 41 -1.73 -5.36 6.28
N TRP A 42 -1.83 -6.16 5.22
CA TRP A 42 -1.11 -5.88 3.96
C TRP A 42 -1.57 -4.59 3.30
N MET A 43 -2.86 -4.27 3.38
CA MET A 43 -3.41 -3.01 2.88
C MET A 43 -2.88 -1.81 3.67
N SER A 44 -2.86 -1.87 4.99
CA SER A 44 -2.38 -0.78 5.85
C SER A 44 -0.89 -0.54 5.68
N VAL A 45 -0.08 -1.61 5.64
CA VAL A 45 1.38 -1.50 5.44
C VAL A 45 1.70 -0.93 4.05
N SER A 46 1.05 -1.41 3.00
CA SER A 46 1.29 -0.90 1.64
C SER A 46 0.84 0.57 1.51
N PHE A 47 -0.31 0.92 2.08
CA PHE A 47 -0.81 2.30 2.06
C PHE A 47 0.11 3.25 2.83
N ALA A 48 0.53 2.88 4.03
CA ALA A 48 1.44 3.69 4.85
C ALA A 48 2.76 3.96 4.11
N TYR A 49 3.34 2.94 3.46
CA TYR A 49 4.56 3.11 2.68
C TYR A 49 4.37 4.04 1.47
N ILE A 50 3.28 3.87 0.72
CA ILE A 50 2.98 4.71 -0.46
C ILE A 50 2.84 6.17 -0.02
N VAL A 51 2.02 6.44 1.02
CA VAL A 51 1.81 7.81 1.52
C VAL A 51 3.14 8.40 2.02
N PHE A 52 3.90 7.65 2.82
CA PHE A 52 5.19 8.11 3.32
C PHE A 52 6.15 8.44 2.17
N SER A 53 6.24 7.58 1.16
CA SER A 53 7.07 7.79 -0.03
C SER A 53 6.64 9.04 -0.82
N LEU A 54 5.33 9.24 -1.04
CA LEU A 54 4.82 10.40 -1.76
C LEU A 54 5.05 11.71 -0.98
N THR A 55 4.78 11.71 0.32
CA THR A 55 5.02 12.87 1.20
C THR A 55 6.49 13.25 1.19
N TRP A 56 7.39 12.26 1.25
CA TRP A 56 8.83 12.50 1.22
C TRP A 56 9.30 13.06 -0.13
N ILE A 57 8.77 12.55 -1.25
CA ILE A 57 9.07 13.09 -2.59
C ILE A 57 8.58 14.55 -2.70
N MET A 58 7.36 14.84 -2.25
CA MET A 58 6.81 16.21 -2.26
C MET A 58 7.58 17.19 -1.36
N MET A 59 8.16 16.72 -0.26
CA MET A 59 8.96 17.56 0.63
C MET A 59 10.35 17.87 0.05
N LEU A 60 10.88 16.99 -0.80
CA LEU A 60 12.20 17.14 -1.44
C LEU A 60 12.15 17.88 -2.80
N SER A 61 10.97 18.00 -3.41
CA SER A 61 10.73 18.74 -4.66
C SER A 61 10.48 20.22 -4.42
#